data_AF-A0A9D9GPK0-F1
#
_entry.id   AF-A0A9D9GPK0-F1
#
_cell.length_a   1.000
_cell.length_b   1.000
_cell.length_c   1.000
_cell.angle_alpha   90.00
_cell.angle_beta   90.00
_cell.angle_gamma   90.00
#
_symmetry.space_group_name_H-M   'P 1'
#
loop_
_entity.id
_entity.type
_entity.pdbx_description
1 polymer ?
#
loop_
_entity_poly.entity_id
_entity_poly.type
_entity_poly.pdbx_seq_one_letter_code
_entity_poly.pdbx_strand_id
1 'polypeptide(L)' 'MDLTVEIDPGSGFCGGVIRAIRQAEAYLGAPDAGPLWSLGPIVHNEEEQRRLGAQGLREA' A
#
# COMPACT_ATOMS: atom_id res chain seq x y z
N MET A 1 -26.75 0.15 -26.82
CA MET A 1 -26.93 0.55 -25.41
C MET A 1 -25.63 1.20 -25.00
N ASP A 2 -25.62 2.53 -24.85
CA ASP A 2 -24.43 3.24 -24.41
C ASP A 2 -24.45 3.28 -22.89
N LEU A 3 -23.62 2.44 -22.27
CA LEU A 3 -23.46 2.39 -20.84
C LEU A 3 -22.62 3.60 -20.42
N THR A 4 -23.23 4.55 -19.72
CA THR A 4 -22.50 5.66 -19.11
C THR A 4 -21.94 5.17 -17.78
N VAL A 5 -20.61 5.17 -17.66
CA VAL A 5 -19.92 4.81 -16.42
C VAL A 5 -19.59 6.10 -15.67
N GLU A 6 -20.04 6.19 -14.43
CA GLU A 6 -19.72 7.28 -13.52
C GLU A 6 -18.79 6.77 -12.41
N ILE A 7 -17.81 7.59 -12.01
CA ILE A 7 -16.88 7.29 -10.92
C ILE A 7 -16.99 8.42 -9.90
N ASP A 8 -17.25 8.08 -8.64
CA ASP A 8 -17.28 9.05 -7.55
C ASP A 8 -15.87 9.64 -7.33
N PRO A 9 -15.67 10.97 -7.36
CA PRO A 9 -14.39 11.61 -7.10
C PRO A 9 -13.81 11.35 -5.70
N GLY A 10 -14.63 10.91 -4.74
CA GLY A 10 -14.19 10.48 -3.41
C GLY A 10 -13.65 9.04 -3.36
N SER A 11 -13.71 8.29 -4.47
CA SER A 11 -13.25 6.90 -4.54
C SER A 11 -11.73 6.79 -4.49
N GLY A 12 -11.21 5.78 -3.80
CA GLY A 12 -9.78 5.47 -3.75
C GLY A 12 -9.26 5.28 -2.34
N PHE A 13 -7.98 5.63 -2.13
CA PHE A 13 -7.33 5.45 -0.83
C PHE A 13 -7.71 6.54 0.16
N CYS A 14 -8.15 6.14 1.35
CA CYS A 14 -8.32 7.07 2.45
C CYS A 14 -6.96 7.56 2.97
N GLY A 15 -6.95 8.67 3.70
CA GLY A 15 -5.71 9.23 4.25
C GLY A 15 -4.93 8.26 5.15
N GLY A 16 -5.62 7.34 5.84
CA GLY A 16 -4.99 6.29 6.63
C GLY A 16 -4.19 5.30 5.79
N VAL A 17 -4.78 4.81 4.70
CA VAL A 17 -4.12 3.91 3.73
C VAL A 17 -2.90 4.60 3.12
N ILE A 18 -3.05 5.85 2.67
CA ILE A 18 -1.94 6.63 2.10
C ILE A 18 -0.80 6.76 3.10
N ARG A 19 -1.11 7.09 4.36
CA ARG A 19 -0.10 7.27 5.40
C ARG A 19 0.63 5.97 5.71
N ALA A 20 -0.09 4.86 5.82
CA ALA A 20 0.49 3.56 6.12
C ALA A 20 1.47 3.12 5.02
N ILE A 21 1.04 3.21 3.75
CA ILE A 21 1.89 2.89 2.58
C ILE A 21 3.14 3.78 2.56
N ARG A 22 2.98 5.10 2.69
CA ARG A 22 4.11 6.04 2.65
C ARG A 22 5.14 5.79 3.76
N GLN A 23 4.69 5.39 4.94
CA GLN A 23 5.61 5.07 6.05
C GLN A 23 6.41 3.80 5.77
N ALA A 24 5.78 2.77 5.19
CA ALA A 24 6.48 1.56 4.78
C ALA A 24 7.51 1.87 3.68
N GLU A 25 7.13 2.64 2.65
CA GLU A 25 8.03 3.05 1.57
C GLU A 25 9.21 3.88 2.08
N ALA A 26 8.96 4.84 2.98
CA ALA A 26 10.02 5.68 3.54
C ALA A 26 11.06 4.87 4.32
N TYR A 27 10.62 3.87 5.08
CA TYR A 27 11.53 2.95 5.76
C TYR A 27 12.30 2.09 4.76
N LEU A 28 11.61 1.41 3.83
CA LEU A 28 12.21 0.49 2.87
C LEU A 28 13.15 1.18 1.86
N GLY A 29 12.95 2.48 1.61
CA GLY A 29 13.81 3.28 0.74
C GLY A 29 15.03 3.89 1.41
N ALA A 30 15.21 3.71 2.73
CA ALA A 30 16.39 4.23 3.42
C ALA A 30 17.66 3.44 3.04
N PRO A 31 18.85 4.08 2.95
CA PRO A 31 20.08 3.43 2.45
C PRO A 31 20.48 2.15 3.20
N ASP A 32 20.20 2.08 4.50
CA ASP A 32 20.55 0.96 5.38
C ASP A 32 19.31 0.17 5.85
N ALA A 33 18.21 0.25 5.11
CA ALA A 33 16.97 -0.41 5.47
C ALA A 33 17.08 -1.94 5.41
N GLY A 34 16.81 -2.60 6.54
CA GLY A 34 16.56 -4.03 6.60
C GLY A 34 15.12 -4.39 6.20
N PRO A 35 14.73 -5.68 6.25
CA PRO A 35 13.34 -6.08 6.01
C PRO A 35 12.39 -5.40 7.00
N LEU A 36 11.23 -4.96 6.51
CA LEU A 36 10.16 -4.41 7.33
C LEU A 36 9.17 -5.51 7.65
N TRP A 37 8.85 -5.73 8.93
CA TRP A 37 7.86 -6.73 9.35
C TRP A 37 6.58 -6.04 9.81
N SER A 38 5.44 -6.45 9.28
CA SER A 38 4.12 -6.04 9.75
C SER A 38 3.40 -7.18 10.45
N LEU A 39 2.60 -6.84 11.46
CA LEU A 39 1.67 -7.78 12.09
C LEU A 39 0.41 -7.85 11.24
N GLY A 40 0.35 -8.83 10.35
CA GLY A 40 -0.69 -8.91 9.32
C GLY A 40 -0.52 -7.88 8.19
N PRO A 41 -1.50 -7.81 7.28
CA PRO A 41 -1.43 -6.96 6.10
C PRO A 41 -1.52 -5.48 6.46
N ILE A 42 -0.52 -4.68 6.08
CA ILE A 42 -0.53 -3.21 6.27
C ILE A 42 -1.78 -2.52 5.68
N VAL A 43 -2.29 -3.03 4.54
CA VAL A 43 -3.56 -2.66 3.91
C VAL A 43 -4.21 -3.88 3.25
N HIS A 44 -5.54 -3.91 3.15
CA HIS A 44 -6.25 -4.99 2.45
C HIS A 44 -6.34 -4.73 0.94
N ASN A 45 -5.17 -4.57 0.30
CA ASN A 45 -5.04 -4.46 -1.14
C ASN A 45 -3.87 -5.34 -1.58
N GLU A 46 -4.17 -6.43 -2.28
CA GLU A 46 -3.18 -7.45 -2.64
C GLU A 46 -2.07 -6.91 -3.56
N GLU A 47 -2.39 -5.95 -4.42
CA GLU A 47 -1.42 -5.34 -5.32
C GLU A 47 -0.41 -4.48 -4.54
N GLU A 48 -0.88 -3.67 -3.59
CA GLU A 48 0.00 -2.88 -2.72
C GLU A 48 0.82 -3.77 -1.78
N GLN A 49 0.25 -4.86 -1.27
CA GLN A 49 1.01 -5.86 -0.51
C GLN A 49 2.12 -6.48 -1.36
N ARG A 50 1.82 -6.89 -2.60
CA ARG A 50 2.82 -7.46 -3.51
C ARG A 50 3.93 -6.45 -3.83
N ARG A 51 3.56 -5.18 -4.08
CA ARG A 51 4.50 -4.10 -4.40
C ARG A 51 5.45 -3.81 -3.24
N LEU A 52 4.92 -3.62 -2.03
CA LEU A 52 5.73 -3.41 -0.83
C LEU A 52 6.54 -4.67 -0.47
N GLY A 53 5.98 -5.86 -0.70
CA GLY A 53 6.68 -7.14 -0.50
C GLY A 53 7.92 -7.28 -1.38
N ALA A 54 7.84 -6.82 -2.62
CA ALA A 54 8.99 -6.75 -3.54
C ALA A 54 10.06 -5.76 -3.08
N GLN A 55 9.70 -4.74 -2.29
CA GLN A 55 10.62 -3.77 -1.69
C GLN A 55 11.23 -4.26 -0.36
N GLY A 56 10.72 -5.33 0.23
CA GLY A 56 11.24 -5.89 1.48
C GLY A 56 10.27 -5.90 2.65
N LEU A 57 9.00 -5.54 2.43
CA LEU A 57 7.94 -5.81 3.41
C LEU A 57 7.74 -7.33 3.56
N ARG A 58 7.53 -7.76 4.80
CA ARG A 58 7.24 -9.13 5.21
C ARG A 58 6.08 -9.09 6.19
N GLU A 59 5.16 -10.02 6.03
CA GLU A 59 4.08 -10.22 6.99
C GLU A 59 4.52 -11.29 7.99
N ALA A 60 4.34 -11.00 9.28
CA ALA A 60 4.63 -11.90 10.41
C ALA A 60 3.38 -12.67 10.85
#